data_AF-A0A934QYH5-F1
#
_entry.id   AF-A0A934QYH5-F1
#
_cell.length_a   1.000
_cell.length_b   1.000
_cell.length_c   1.000
_cell.angle_alpha   90.00
_cell.angle_beta   90.00
_cell.angle_gamma   90.00
#
_symmetry.space_group_name_H-M   'P 1'
#
loop_
_entity.id
_entity.type
_entity.pdbx_description
1 polymer ?
#
loop_
_entity_poly.entity_id
_entity_poly.type
_entity_poly.pdbx_seq_one_letter_code
_entity_poly.pdbx_strand_id
1 'polypeptide(L)'
;MLAVRGVSYLVGDPDGVRRDLEIIARDLHCTTVMLIADDAGALLGAAGQALDLGLDVYLRPDCTDLPQARVLEQLATVAEGAETLRRDRPGRVTLVVGSEFSHTVPGIVPGPRSFLRLKLVIRYHRLLRRRIDRELHRLLTRAAGTARNHFSGPITYSAAAWENIDHSLVDVVGVSLYRSGRNRAGYPERLRELVDSTTKPVVITEFGCGAFTGADARGAGSFTIVNWFADPPRIRGDHPRDESVQARYLTELIDLYDAEDVHGCFVFTFAMPGYPADSDPARDLDKAGFGLLLHHDDGTIRHKEAFHAVAARYRDLG
;
A
#
# COMPACT_ATOMS: atom_id res chain seq x y z
N MET A 1 -12.68 -6.68 15.98
CA MET A 1 -12.83 -5.29 15.52
C MET A 1 -11.47 -4.74 15.15
N LEU A 2 -11.29 -4.37 13.88
CA LEU A 2 -10.04 -3.79 13.36
C LEU A 2 -9.56 -2.61 14.22
N ALA A 3 -8.35 -2.70 14.77
CA ALA A 3 -7.73 -1.59 15.49
C ALA A 3 -7.27 -0.49 14.52
N VAL A 4 -6.84 -0.87 13.32
CA VAL A 4 -6.42 0.04 12.25
C VAL A 4 -7.39 -0.07 11.07
N ARG A 5 -8.21 0.97 10.89
CA ARG A 5 -9.03 1.22 9.71
C ARG A 5 -8.30 2.25 8.86
N GLY A 6 -7.54 1.74 7.89
CA GLY A 6 -6.55 2.54 7.18
C GLY A 6 -6.80 2.71 5.70
N VAL A 7 -6.17 3.75 5.16
CA VAL A 7 -5.97 3.97 3.72
C VAL A 7 -4.52 4.40 3.51
N SER A 8 -3.91 3.99 2.39
CA SER A 8 -2.63 4.56 1.99
C SER A 8 -2.84 5.90 1.28
N TYR A 9 -1.89 6.82 1.40
CA TYR A 9 -1.92 8.11 0.74
C TYR A 9 -0.55 8.42 0.16
N LEU A 10 -0.51 8.56 -1.17
CA LEU A 10 0.65 9.01 -1.92
C LEU A 10 0.73 10.52 -1.76
N VAL A 11 1.69 11.01 -0.98
CA VAL A 11 1.83 12.44 -0.67
C VAL A 11 2.21 13.18 -1.95
N GLY A 12 1.30 14.04 -2.42
CA GLY A 12 1.47 14.85 -3.61
C GLY A 12 1.81 16.30 -3.28
N ASP A 13 1.13 17.23 -3.95
CA ASP A 13 1.29 18.68 -3.77
C ASP A 13 1.03 19.10 -2.30
N PRO A 14 2.02 19.74 -1.62
CA PRO A 14 1.89 20.18 -0.23
C PRO A 14 0.63 21.00 0.08
N ASP A 15 0.13 21.78 -0.87
CA ASP A 15 -1.03 22.66 -0.67
C ASP A 15 -2.35 21.88 -0.52
N GLY A 16 -2.42 20.66 -1.05
CA GLY A 16 -3.58 19.77 -0.98
C GLY A 16 -3.60 18.82 0.23
N VAL A 17 -2.43 18.50 0.79
CA VAL A 17 -2.23 17.43 1.78
C VAL A 17 -3.18 17.55 2.97
N ARG A 18 -3.33 18.75 3.55
CA ARG A 18 -4.17 18.94 4.74
C ARG A 18 -5.64 18.62 4.44
N ARG A 19 -6.15 19.07 3.30
CA ARG A 19 -7.54 18.85 2.90
C ARG A 19 -7.80 17.36 2.66
N ASP A 20 -6.88 16.69 1.98
CA ASP A 20 -6.98 15.25 1.74
C ASP A 20 -7.00 14.47 3.06
N LEU A 21 -6.12 14.84 4.01
CA LEU A 21 -6.10 14.22 5.34
C LEU A 21 -7.36 14.49 6.16
N GLU A 22 -7.99 15.67 6.01
CA GLU A 22 -9.28 15.97 6.65
C GLU A 22 -10.39 15.05 6.11
N ILE A 23 -10.43 14.83 4.79
CA ILE A 23 -11.36 13.89 4.15
C ILE A 23 -11.08 12.46 4.62
N ILE A 24 -9.82 12.04 4.67
CA ILE A 24 -9.43 10.70 5.16
C ILE A 24 -9.90 10.49 6.60
N ALA A 25 -9.72 11.47 7.48
CA ALA A 25 -10.12 11.36 8.88
C ALA A 25 -11.64 11.41 9.07
N ARG A 26 -12.30 12.40 8.46
CA ARG A 26 -13.70 12.74 8.77
C ARG A 26 -14.70 12.03 7.88
N ASP A 27 -14.40 11.92 6.58
CA ASP A 27 -15.36 11.43 5.59
C ASP A 27 -15.15 9.95 5.28
N LEU A 28 -13.91 9.46 5.25
CA LEU A 28 -13.60 8.03 5.18
C LEU A 28 -13.63 7.33 6.55
N HIS A 29 -13.66 8.10 7.64
CA HIS A 29 -13.64 7.58 9.02
C HIS A 29 -12.42 6.68 9.31
N CYS A 30 -11.28 6.93 8.67
CA CYS A 30 -10.05 6.22 8.95
C CYS A 30 -9.53 6.57 10.35
N THR A 31 -8.93 5.60 11.04
CA THR A 31 -8.19 5.83 12.29
C THR A 31 -6.70 6.06 12.05
N THR A 32 -6.19 5.58 10.91
CA THR A 32 -4.77 5.58 10.58
C THR A 32 -4.56 5.84 9.10
N VAL A 33 -3.48 6.53 8.74
CA VAL A 33 -3.07 6.72 7.34
C VAL A 33 -1.66 6.18 7.12
N MET A 34 -1.46 5.43 6.02
CA MET A 34 -0.11 5.07 5.58
C MET A 34 0.37 6.08 4.55
N LEU A 35 1.29 6.95 4.96
CA LEU A 35 1.85 8.00 4.11
C LEU A 35 3.02 7.44 3.31
N ILE A 36 3.00 7.70 2.01
CA ILE A 36 4.00 7.24 1.06
C ILE A 36 4.55 8.45 0.29
N ALA A 37 5.85 8.69 0.39
CA ALA A 37 6.53 9.74 -0.39
C ALA A 37 8.01 9.39 -0.61
N ASP A 38 8.59 9.89 -1.70
CA ASP A 38 10.02 9.79 -2.00
C ASP A 38 10.85 10.86 -1.28
N ASP A 39 10.28 12.04 -1.05
CA ASP A 39 10.89 13.08 -0.23
C ASP A 39 10.58 12.90 1.27
N ALA A 40 11.64 12.82 2.09
CA ALA A 40 11.52 12.62 3.53
C ALA A 40 10.87 13.83 4.23
N GLY A 41 11.10 15.05 3.76
CA GLY A 41 10.51 16.26 4.32
C GLY A 41 9.00 16.30 4.11
N ALA A 42 8.54 16.02 2.89
CA ALA A 42 7.13 15.91 2.54
C ALA A 42 6.43 14.82 3.35
N LEU A 43 7.07 13.65 3.48
CA LEU A 43 6.56 12.53 4.27
C LEU A 43 6.35 12.92 5.74
N LEU A 44 7.37 13.51 6.38
CA LEU A 44 7.32 13.91 7.79
C LEU A 44 6.37 15.10 8.03
N GLY A 45 6.30 16.05 7.09
CA GLY A 45 5.38 17.18 7.13
C GLY A 45 3.92 16.72 7.05
N ALA A 46 3.60 15.82 6.13
CA ALA A 46 2.26 15.20 6.03
C ALA A 46 1.91 14.41 7.30
N ALA A 47 2.88 13.74 7.91
CA ALA A 47 2.67 12.99 9.13
C ALA A 47 2.33 13.87 10.33
N GLY A 48 3.01 15.01 10.48
CA GLY A 48 2.65 16.01 11.50
C GLY A 48 1.20 16.48 11.34
N GLN A 49 0.79 16.80 10.11
CA GLN A 49 -0.59 17.21 9.82
C GLN A 49 -1.62 16.10 10.12
N ALA A 50 -1.32 14.85 9.75
CA ALA A 50 -2.20 13.72 10.03
C ALA A 50 -2.38 13.50 11.54
N LEU A 51 -1.28 13.56 12.30
CA LEU A 51 -1.30 13.45 13.76
C LEU A 51 -2.13 14.56 14.42
N ASP A 52 -2.03 15.80 13.93
CA ASP A 52 -2.84 16.95 14.38
C ASP A 52 -4.33 16.78 14.11
N LEU A 53 -4.68 16.09 13.02
CA LEU A 53 -6.06 15.75 12.67
C LEU A 53 -6.59 14.53 13.44
N GLY A 54 -5.77 13.91 14.29
CA GLY A 54 -6.18 12.76 15.10
C GLY A 54 -6.01 11.42 14.41
N LEU A 55 -5.29 11.33 13.28
CA LEU A 55 -4.91 10.06 12.65
C LEU A 55 -3.61 9.52 13.26
N ASP A 56 -3.54 8.20 13.46
CA ASP A 56 -2.25 7.53 13.62
C ASP A 56 -1.55 7.41 12.26
N VAL A 57 -0.23 7.28 12.25
CA VAL A 57 0.54 7.31 11.00
C VAL A 57 1.44 6.10 10.83
N TYR A 58 1.41 5.54 9.62
CA TYR A 58 2.41 4.60 9.11
C TYR A 58 3.28 5.37 8.11
N LEU A 59 4.57 5.53 8.42
CA LEU A 59 5.53 6.23 7.58
C LEU A 59 6.21 5.24 6.65
N ARG A 60 5.98 5.35 5.35
CA ARG A 60 6.61 4.50 4.35
C ARG A 60 7.40 5.35 3.35
N PRO A 61 8.75 5.39 3.43
CA PRO A 61 9.54 5.98 2.36
C PRO A 61 9.34 5.18 1.06
N ASP A 62 9.04 5.88 -0.04
CA ASP A 62 9.10 5.27 -1.37
C ASP A 62 10.54 5.28 -1.85
N CYS A 63 11.13 4.09 -1.92
CA CYS A 63 12.49 3.88 -2.37
C CYS A 63 12.55 3.10 -3.69
N THR A 64 11.48 3.12 -4.48
CA THR A 64 11.39 2.37 -5.73
C THR A 64 12.55 2.72 -6.66
N ASP A 65 13.24 1.68 -7.14
CA ASP A 65 14.39 1.77 -8.04
C ASP A 65 15.64 2.46 -7.46
N LEU A 66 15.65 2.85 -6.18
CA LEU A 66 16.84 3.41 -5.52
C LEU A 66 17.87 2.33 -5.19
N PRO A 67 19.19 2.60 -5.35
CA PRO A 67 20.24 1.71 -4.86
C PRO A 67 20.11 1.44 -3.36
N GLN A 68 20.45 0.23 -2.91
CA GLN A 68 20.31 -0.18 -1.50
C GLN A 68 20.96 0.77 -0.49
N ALA A 69 22.10 1.39 -0.83
CA ALA A 69 22.73 2.39 0.05
C ALA A 69 21.82 3.61 0.26
N ARG A 70 21.21 4.12 -0.82
CA ARG A 70 20.27 5.25 -0.77
C ARG A 70 18.96 4.89 -0.05
N VAL A 71 18.47 3.66 -0.21
CA VAL A 71 17.34 3.14 0.57
C VAL A 71 17.61 3.26 2.07
N LEU A 72 18.79 2.82 2.53
CA LEU A 72 19.15 2.87 3.94
C LEU A 72 19.40 4.30 4.44
N GLU A 73 20.02 5.16 3.64
CA GLU A 73 20.22 6.57 3.98
C GLU A 73 18.89 7.30 4.15
N GLN A 74 17.95 7.13 3.21
CA GLN A 74 16.62 7.72 3.30
C GLN A 74 15.83 7.15 4.49
N LEU A 75 15.92 5.84 4.73
CA LEU A 75 15.31 5.21 5.90
C LEU A 75 15.85 5.78 7.21
N ALA A 76 17.16 6.04 7.32
CA ALA A 76 17.73 6.67 8.51
C ALA A 76 17.15 8.07 8.74
N THR A 77 17.09 8.91 7.70
CA THR A 77 16.50 10.25 7.79
C THR A 77 15.03 10.21 8.20
N VAL A 78 14.23 9.31 7.62
CA VAL A 78 12.82 9.15 7.99
C VAL A 78 12.68 8.62 9.42
N ALA A 79 13.54 7.69 9.84
CA ALA A 79 13.54 7.15 11.20
C ALA A 79 13.86 8.21 12.27
N GLU A 80 14.82 9.11 12.01
CA GLU A 80 15.12 10.25 12.89
C GLU A 80 13.94 11.22 13.05
N GLY A 81 13.28 11.55 11.92
CA GLY A 81 12.07 12.38 11.94
C GLY A 81 10.89 11.68 12.61
N ALA A 82 10.71 10.39 12.35
CA ALA A 82 9.67 9.55 12.98
C ALA A 82 9.84 9.50 14.50
N GLU A 83 11.08 9.43 14.99
CA GLU A 83 11.38 9.43 16.42
C GLU A 83 11.03 10.76 17.08
N THR A 84 11.26 11.88 16.37
CA THR A 84 10.82 13.20 16.84
C THR A 84 9.29 13.24 16.98
N LEU A 85 8.56 12.85 15.92
CA LEU A 85 7.09 12.78 15.94
C LEU A 85 6.57 11.84 17.04
N ARG A 86 7.22 10.68 17.25
CA ARG A 86 6.85 9.70 18.27
C ARG A 86 7.03 10.22 19.70
N ARG A 87 8.06 11.02 19.96
CA ARG A 87 8.24 11.64 21.29
C ARG A 87 7.12 12.62 21.61
N ASP A 88 6.70 13.39 20.61
CA ASP A 88 5.61 14.36 20.74
C ASP A 88 4.23 13.69 20.80
N ARG A 89 4.07 12.56 20.10
CA ARG A 89 2.82 11.78 20.04
C ARG A 89 3.09 10.28 20.29
N PRO A 90 3.34 9.87 21.55
CA PRO A 90 3.66 8.48 21.89
C PRO A 90 2.58 7.50 21.45
N GLY A 91 3.01 6.37 20.83
CA GLY A 91 2.12 5.29 20.42
C GLY A 91 1.39 5.50 19.08
N ARG A 92 1.59 6.64 18.41
CA ARG A 92 0.82 7.00 17.20
C ARG A 92 1.60 6.90 15.89
N VAL A 93 2.86 6.49 15.94
CA VAL A 93 3.79 6.47 14.80
C VAL A 93 4.36 5.07 14.63
N THR A 94 4.19 4.50 13.42
CA THR A 94 4.79 3.23 12.99
C THR A 94 5.67 3.48 11.77
N LEU A 95 6.86 2.90 11.73
CA LEU A 95 7.77 3.02 10.57
C LEU A 95 7.72 1.76 9.70
N VAL A 96 7.42 1.93 8.42
CA VAL A 96 7.49 0.86 7.41
C VAL A 96 8.89 0.86 6.81
N VAL A 97 9.74 -0.09 7.20
CA VAL A 97 11.16 -0.12 6.79
C VAL A 97 11.38 -0.46 5.32
N GLY A 98 10.33 -0.93 4.64
CA GLY A 98 10.35 -1.27 3.23
C GLY A 98 9.04 -1.87 2.74
N SER A 99 8.89 -1.93 1.42
CA SER A 99 7.75 -2.56 0.76
C SER A 99 8.22 -3.33 -0.46
N GLU A 100 7.98 -4.64 -0.46
CA GLU A 100 8.17 -5.54 -1.60
C GLU A 100 9.55 -5.43 -2.29
N PHE A 101 10.60 -5.29 -1.50
CA PHE A 101 11.99 -5.05 -1.92
C PHE A 101 12.49 -6.02 -2.99
N SER A 102 11.98 -7.25 -3.05
CA SER A 102 12.34 -8.22 -4.09
C SER A 102 12.21 -7.66 -5.50
N HIS A 103 11.25 -6.77 -5.74
CA HIS A 103 11.09 -6.10 -7.03
C HIS A 103 11.25 -4.58 -6.96
N THR A 104 10.96 -3.92 -5.84
CA THR A 104 11.08 -2.46 -5.74
C THR A 104 12.53 -1.99 -5.63
N VAL A 105 13.44 -2.80 -5.06
CA VAL A 105 14.85 -2.41 -4.84
C VAL A 105 15.81 -3.22 -5.74
N PRO A 106 16.73 -2.57 -6.48
CA PRO A 106 17.75 -3.25 -7.26
C PRO A 106 18.71 -4.12 -6.42
N GLY A 107 19.21 -5.18 -7.03
CA GLY A 107 20.19 -6.10 -6.45
C GLY A 107 19.62 -7.44 -5.98
N ILE A 108 18.32 -7.50 -5.66
CA ILE A 108 17.65 -8.76 -5.29
C ILE A 108 17.30 -9.56 -6.55
N VAL A 109 16.38 -9.04 -7.37
CA VAL A 109 16.06 -9.58 -8.70
C VAL A 109 16.76 -8.77 -9.79
N PRO A 110 17.34 -9.39 -10.82
CA PRO A 110 17.97 -8.65 -11.92
C PRO A 110 16.96 -7.79 -12.70
N GLY A 111 17.33 -6.57 -13.05
CA GLY A 111 16.52 -5.70 -13.92
C GLY A 111 16.65 -4.22 -13.56
N PRO A 112 16.60 -3.31 -14.56
CA PRO A 112 16.88 -1.90 -14.34
C PRO A 112 15.70 -1.12 -13.74
N ARG A 113 14.48 -1.69 -13.78
CA ARG A 113 13.26 -1.05 -13.29
C ARG A 113 12.39 -2.03 -12.52
N SER A 114 11.67 -1.53 -11.51
CA SER A 114 10.81 -2.33 -10.64
C SER A 114 9.82 -3.19 -11.41
N PHE A 115 9.13 -2.61 -12.40
CA PHE A 115 8.18 -3.34 -13.26
C PHE A 115 8.78 -4.53 -14.00
N LEU A 116 10.03 -4.44 -14.46
CA LEU A 116 10.71 -5.56 -15.14
C LEU A 116 11.10 -6.65 -14.14
N ARG A 117 11.56 -6.27 -12.95
CA ARG A 117 11.86 -7.21 -11.86
C ARG A 117 10.60 -7.95 -11.41
N LEU A 118 9.47 -7.25 -11.27
CA LEU A 118 8.17 -7.85 -10.93
C LEU A 118 7.75 -8.91 -11.95
N LYS A 119 7.88 -8.63 -13.26
CA LYS A 119 7.61 -9.63 -14.31
C LYS A 119 8.48 -10.87 -14.16
N LEU A 120 9.77 -10.70 -13.84
CA LEU A 120 10.68 -11.82 -13.61
C LEU A 120 10.32 -12.62 -12.36
N VAL A 121 9.95 -11.95 -11.27
CA VAL A 121 9.43 -12.62 -10.07
C VAL A 121 8.22 -13.46 -10.41
N ILE A 122 7.18 -12.87 -11.02
CA ILE A 122 5.93 -13.58 -11.33
C ILE A 122 6.19 -14.78 -12.28
N ARG A 123 7.06 -14.61 -13.28
CA ARG A 123 7.34 -15.65 -14.29
C ARG A 123 8.26 -16.75 -13.77
N TYR A 124 9.27 -16.39 -12.98
CA TYR A 124 10.38 -17.28 -12.60
C TYR A 124 10.54 -17.43 -11.08
N HIS A 125 9.47 -17.18 -10.30
CA HIS A 125 9.47 -17.22 -8.83
C HIS A 125 10.19 -18.45 -8.27
N ARG A 126 9.85 -19.66 -8.75
CA ARG A 126 10.47 -20.91 -8.26
C ARG A 126 11.99 -20.96 -8.43
N LEU A 127 12.51 -20.39 -9.53
CA LEU A 127 13.94 -20.34 -9.81
C LEU A 127 14.63 -19.25 -8.98
N LEU A 128 13.95 -18.13 -8.75
CA LEU A 128 14.49 -16.98 -8.03
C LEU A 128 14.33 -17.08 -6.52
N ARG A 129 13.45 -17.94 -6.00
CA ARG A 129 13.07 -18.03 -4.58
C ARG A 129 14.26 -17.99 -3.63
N ARG A 130 15.23 -18.91 -3.78
CA ARG A 130 16.40 -18.98 -2.90
C ARG A 130 17.25 -17.70 -2.91
N ARG A 131 17.31 -17.03 -4.06
CA ARG A 131 18.02 -15.74 -4.20
C ARG A 131 17.21 -14.62 -3.54
N ILE A 132 15.90 -14.57 -3.80
CA ILE A 132 14.99 -13.59 -3.20
C ILE A 132 15.08 -13.70 -1.67
N ASP A 133 14.84 -14.88 -1.09
CA ASP A 133 14.87 -15.10 0.36
C ASP A 133 16.20 -14.64 0.97
N ARG A 134 17.33 -15.02 0.37
CA ARG A 134 18.67 -14.68 0.89
C ARG A 134 18.99 -13.19 0.79
N GLU A 135 18.81 -12.58 -0.39
CA GLU A 135 19.17 -11.17 -0.58
C GLU A 135 18.17 -10.23 0.10
N LEU A 136 16.88 -10.61 0.15
CA LEU A 136 15.87 -9.90 0.92
C LEU A 136 16.18 -9.93 2.41
N HIS A 137 16.47 -11.11 2.98
CA HIS A 137 16.85 -11.20 4.39
C HIS A 137 18.06 -10.32 4.71
N ARG A 138 19.11 -10.33 3.87
CA ARG A 138 20.28 -9.44 4.06
C ARG A 138 19.92 -7.96 4.06
N LEU A 139 19.12 -7.51 3.10
CA LEU A 139 18.72 -6.10 3.01
C LEU A 139 17.79 -5.72 4.16
N LEU A 140 16.80 -6.56 4.47
CA LEU A 140 15.82 -6.31 5.52
C LEU A 140 16.46 -6.26 6.91
N THR A 141 17.43 -7.14 7.21
CA THR A 141 18.20 -7.08 8.46
C THR A 141 18.95 -5.75 8.59
N ARG A 142 19.55 -5.26 7.49
CA ARG A 142 20.20 -3.94 7.47
C ARG A 142 19.19 -2.80 7.65
N ALA A 143 18.06 -2.86 6.96
CA ALA A 143 17.01 -1.85 7.04
C ALA A 143 16.41 -1.78 8.46
N ALA A 144 16.09 -2.92 9.07
CA ALA A 144 15.63 -3.00 10.45
C ALA A 144 16.68 -2.46 11.43
N GLY A 145 17.96 -2.83 11.27
CA GLY A 145 19.05 -2.29 12.07
C GLY A 145 19.20 -0.77 11.94
N THR A 146 19.15 -0.25 10.71
CA THR A 146 19.14 1.19 10.45
C THR A 146 17.97 1.88 11.14
N ALA A 147 16.74 1.38 10.97
CA ALA A 147 15.56 1.93 11.63
C ALA A 147 15.74 1.96 13.16
N ARG A 148 16.19 0.86 13.77
CA ARG A 148 16.37 0.77 15.23
C ARG A 148 17.44 1.67 15.81
N ASN A 149 18.46 2.04 15.04
CA ASN A 149 19.48 2.98 15.49
C ASN A 149 18.91 4.39 15.72
N HIS A 150 17.81 4.75 15.03
CA HIS A 150 17.27 6.10 15.03
C HIS A 150 15.83 6.18 15.59
N PHE A 151 15.09 5.06 15.62
CA PHE A 151 13.67 5.02 15.99
C PHE A 151 13.36 3.93 17.02
N SER A 152 12.69 4.33 18.11
CA SER A 152 12.34 3.46 19.25
C SER A 152 10.87 3.00 19.25
N GLY A 153 10.09 3.35 18.22
CA GLY A 153 8.70 2.91 18.07
C GLY A 153 8.55 1.61 17.26
N PRO A 154 7.30 1.21 16.96
CA PRO A 154 7.02 0.00 16.21
C PRO A 154 7.49 0.07 14.76
N ILE A 155 8.18 -0.97 14.29
CA ILE A 155 8.57 -1.10 12.88
C ILE A 155 7.86 -2.27 12.20
N THR A 156 7.57 -2.12 10.90
CA THR A 156 6.97 -3.14 10.05
C THR A 156 7.63 -3.17 8.67
N TYR A 157 7.33 -4.18 7.88
CA TYR A 157 7.71 -4.31 6.48
C TYR A 157 6.50 -4.82 5.69
N SER A 158 6.22 -4.22 4.53
CA SER A 158 5.12 -4.63 3.66
C SER A 158 5.57 -5.76 2.73
N ALA A 159 5.41 -7.00 3.17
CA ALA A 159 5.85 -8.17 2.41
C ALA A 159 4.90 -8.49 1.26
N ALA A 160 5.46 -8.75 0.08
CA ALA A 160 4.67 -9.31 -1.02
C ALA A 160 4.28 -10.77 -0.72
N ALA A 161 3.22 -11.27 -1.33
CA ALA A 161 2.73 -12.64 -1.12
C ALA A 161 3.75 -13.76 -1.44
N TRP A 162 4.82 -13.46 -2.18
CA TRP A 162 5.91 -14.40 -2.52
C TRP A 162 7.17 -14.22 -1.68
N GLU A 163 7.22 -13.20 -0.82
CA GLU A 163 8.37 -12.93 0.03
C GLU A 163 8.25 -13.70 1.33
N ASN A 164 9.27 -14.50 1.65
CA ASN A 164 9.39 -15.15 2.95
C ASN A 164 10.36 -14.32 3.82
N ILE A 165 9.82 -13.65 4.83
CA ILE A 165 10.60 -12.79 5.72
C ILE A 165 10.73 -13.38 7.11
N ASP A 166 11.82 -13.03 7.80
CA ASP A 166 11.98 -13.32 9.22
C ASP A 166 11.19 -12.30 10.05
N HIS A 167 10.06 -12.74 10.61
CA HIS A 167 9.20 -11.88 11.42
C HIS A 167 9.86 -11.40 12.71
N SER A 168 11.00 -11.95 13.15
CA SER A 168 11.74 -11.44 14.32
C SER A 168 12.30 -10.03 14.09
N LEU A 169 12.47 -9.61 12.83
CA LEU A 169 13.01 -8.30 12.45
C LEU A 169 12.02 -7.13 12.61
N VAL A 170 10.74 -7.42 12.84
CA VAL A 170 9.65 -6.42 12.88
C VAL A 170 8.79 -6.56 14.13
N ASP A 171 8.11 -5.51 14.54
CA ASP A 171 7.15 -5.55 15.67
C ASP A 171 5.74 -5.91 15.22
N VAL A 172 5.40 -5.51 13.99
CA VAL A 172 4.11 -5.74 13.34
C VAL A 172 4.37 -6.50 12.05
N VAL A 173 3.60 -7.56 11.79
CA VAL A 173 3.70 -8.34 10.55
C VAL A 173 2.88 -7.67 9.47
N GLY A 174 3.56 -7.04 8.50
CA GLY A 174 2.93 -6.38 7.36
C GLY A 174 2.92 -7.24 6.09
N VAL A 175 1.77 -7.33 5.42
CA VAL A 175 1.64 -8.07 4.15
C VAL A 175 0.79 -7.31 3.14
N SER A 176 1.32 -7.12 1.93
CA SER A 176 0.55 -6.68 0.76
C SER A 176 -0.22 -7.88 0.19
N LEU A 177 -1.48 -8.04 0.61
CA LEU A 177 -2.26 -9.26 0.40
C LEU A 177 -3.43 -9.05 -0.56
N TYR A 178 -3.19 -9.30 -1.84
CA TYR A 178 -4.21 -9.14 -2.87
C TYR A 178 -4.98 -10.44 -3.17
N ARG A 179 -6.31 -10.36 -3.14
CA ARG A 179 -7.21 -11.41 -3.62
C ARG A 179 -7.34 -11.35 -5.14
N SER A 180 -7.41 -12.50 -5.78
CA SER A 180 -7.53 -12.66 -7.22
C SER A 180 -8.38 -13.90 -7.53
N GLY A 181 -8.76 -14.10 -8.79
CA GLY A 181 -9.48 -15.30 -9.21
C GLY A 181 -8.70 -16.59 -8.96
N ARG A 182 -7.37 -16.54 -8.89
CA ARG A 182 -6.51 -17.72 -8.70
C ARG A 182 -6.45 -18.19 -7.25
N ASN A 183 -6.60 -17.29 -6.29
CA ASN A 183 -6.49 -17.60 -4.86
C ASN A 183 -7.80 -17.41 -4.10
N ARG A 184 -8.89 -16.92 -4.74
CA ARG A 184 -10.17 -16.61 -4.09
C ARG A 184 -10.66 -17.70 -3.14
N ALA A 185 -10.63 -18.96 -3.56
CA ALA A 185 -11.11 -20.09 -2.74
C ALA A 185 -10.26 -20.35 -1.49
N GLY A 186 -8.93 -20.14 -1.56
CA GLY A 186 -8.01 -20.37 -0.45
C GLY A 186 -7.62 -19.09 0.30
N TYR A 187 -8.17 -17.93 -0.07
CA TYR A 187 -7.78 -16.65 0.50
C TYR A 187 -8.12 -16.54 1.99
N PRO A 188 -9.32 -16.95 2.47
CA PRO A 188 -9.63 -16.94 3.91
C PRO A 188 -8.72 -17.87 4.71
N GLU A 189 -8.47 -19.09 4.23
CA GLU A 189 -7.56 -20.04 4.88
C GLU A 189 -6.15 -19.45 5.01
N ARG A 190 -5.64 -18.84 3.93
CA ARG A 190 -4.31 -18.23 3.91
C ARG A 190 -4.21 -17.04 4.88
N LEU A 191 -5.29 -16.28 5.03
CA LEU A 191 -5.36 -15.18 5.99
C LEU A 191 -5.33 -15.71 7.43
N ARG A 192 -6.13 -16.73 7.74
CA ARG A 192 -6.12 -17.40 9.05
C ARG A 192 -4.74 -17.96 9.39
N GLU A 193 -4.13 -18.70 8.47
CA GLU A 193 -2.75 -19.19 8.64
C GLU A 193 -1.77 -18.05 8.95
N LEU A 194 -1.91 -16.89 8.30
CA LEU A 194 -1.05 -15.74 8.53
C LEU A 194 -1.24 -15.19 9.95
N VAL A 195 -2.49 -15.01 10.39
CA VAL A 195 -2.83 -14.54 11.74
C VAL A 195 -2.36 -15.54 12.80
N ASP A 196 -2.65 -16.83 12.64
CA ASP A 196 -2.32 -17.89 13.59
C ASP A 196 -0.81 -18.19 13.66
N SER A 197 -0.04 -17.84 12.63
CA SER A 197 1.41 -18.11 12.56
C SER A 197 2.26 -17.29 13.54
N THR A 198 1.69 -16.28 14.19
CA THR A 198 2.44 -15.32 15.00
C THR A 198 1.60 -14.73 16.12
N THR A 199 2.25 -14.35 17.21
CA THR A 199 1.60 -13.58 18.29
C THR A 199 1.69 -12.08 18.09
N LYS A 200 2.39 -11.64 17.03
CA LYS A 200 2.54 -10.22 16.69
C LYS A 200 1.29 -9.71 15.97
N PRO A 201 0.95 -8.41 16.08
CA PRO A 201 -0.14 -7.84 15.29
C PRO A 201 0.10 -8.04 13.80
N VAL A 202 -0.90 -8.56 13.08
CA VAL A 202 -0.87 -8.71 11.61
C VAL A 202 -1.64 -7.57 10.96
N VAL A 203 -1.01 -6.87 10.02
CA VAL A 203 -1.61 -5.77 9.28
C VAL A 203 -1.52 -6.05 7.78
N ILE A 204 -2.66 -5.97 7.10
CA ILE A 204 -2.69 -5.99 5.63
C ILE A 204 -2.30 -4.61 5.13
N THR A 205 -1.04 -4.46 4.73
CA THR A 205 -0.45 -3.17 4.37
C THR A 205 -0.94 -2.65 3.03
N GLU A 206 -1.44 -3.53 2.16
CA GLU A 206 -2.09 -3.14 0.93
C GLU A 206 -3.09 -4.19 0.46
N PHE A 207 -4.25 -3.73 0.02
CA PHE A 207 -5.21 -4.51 -0.78
C PHE A 207 -6.06 -3.57 -1.63
N GLY A 208 -6.50 -4.06 -2.79
CA GLY A 208 -7.40 -3.32 -3.68
C GLY A 208 -7.53 -3.96 -5.06
N CYS A 209 -8.33 -3.34 -5.93
CA CYS A 209 -8.41 -3.65 -7.34
C CYS A 209 -8.81 -2.39 -8.13
N GLY A 210 -8.82 -2.49 -9.46
CA GLY A 210 -9.37 -1.47 -10.35
C GLY A 210 -10.90 -1.41 -10.32
N ALA A 211 -11.46 -0.44 -11.03
CA ALA A 211 -12.89 -0.15 -11.16
C ALA A 211 -13.44 -0.52 -12.56
N PHE A 212 -13.28 -1.79 -12.96
CA PHE A 212 -13.82 -2.32 -14.21
C PHE A 212 -14.35 -3.75 -14.02
N THR A 213 -15.22 -4.19 -14.92
CA THR A 213 -15.78 -5.55 -14.88
C THR A 213 -14.66 -6.61 -14.92
N GLY A 214 -14.58 -7.44 -13.88
CA GLY A 214 -13.55 -8.47 -13.73
C GLY A 214 -12.22 -7.98 -13.12
N ALA A 215 -12.19 -6.79 -12.52
CA ALA A 215 -11.05 -6.30 -11.76
C ALA A 215 -10.82 -7.10 -10.46
N ASP A 216 -11.89 -7.54 -9.80
CA ASP A 216 -11.88 -8.41 -8.61
C ASP A 216 -11.17 -9.76 -8.84
N ALA A 217 -11.23 -10.30 -10.06
CA ALA A 217 -10.49 -11.50 -10.45
C ALA A 217 -9.01 -11.22 -10.75
N ARG A 218 -8.65 -9.96 -11.04
CA ARG A 218 -7.26 -9.54 -11.30
C ARG A 218 -6.54 -9.08 -10.03
N GLY A 219 -7.24 -8.48 -9.08
CA GLY A 219 -6.64 -7.95 -7.84
C GLY A 219 -5.53 -6.96 -8.15
N ALA A 220 -4.33 -7.21 -7.60
CA ALA A 220 -3.10 -6.48 -7.90
C ALA A 220 -2.81 -6.35 -9.41
N GLY A 221 -3.26 -7.30 -10.23
CA GLY A 221 -3.06 -7.27 -11.68
C GLY A 221 -3.92 -6.26 -12.44
N SER A 222 -4.73 -5.44 -11.78
CA SER A 222 -5.65 -4.49 -12.44
C SER A 222 -4.93 -3.52 -13.38
N PHE A 223 -3.74 -3.03 -13.02
CA PHE A 223 -2.93 -2.13 -13.86
C PHE A 223 -2.45 -2.77 -15.18
N THR A 224 -2.52 -4.11 -15.32
CA THR A 224 -2.01 -4.81 -16.50
C THR A 224 -2.88 -4.65 -17.74
N ILE A 225 -4.10 -4.12 -17.59
CA ILE A 225 -4.96 -3.77 -18.72
C ILE A 225 -4.44 -2.52 -19.46
N VAL A 226 -3.54 -1.74 -18.85
CA VAL A 226 -2.93 -0.57 -19.49
C VAL A 226 -1.74 -0.99 -20.36
N ASN A 227 -1.72 -0.49 -21.59
CA ASN A 227 -0.56 -0.50 -22.46
C ASN A 227 0.38 0.66 -22.12
N TRP A 228 1.26 0.45 -21.16
CA TRP A 228 2.30 1.42 -20.78
C TRP A 228 3.36 1.68 -21.86
N PHE A 229 3.34 0.95 -22.98
CA PHE A 229 4.24 1.14 -24.12
C PHE A 229 3.60 1.97 -25.25
N ALA A 230 2.32 2.32 -25.13
CA ALA A 230 1.70 3.30 -26.03
C ALA A 230 1.99 4.72 -25.53
N ASP A 231 2.03 5.67 -26.45
CA ASP A 231 2.15 7.09 -26.15
C ASP A 231 0.98 7.86 -26.81
N PRO A 232 0.02 8.38 -26.02
CA PRO A 232 -0.12 8.20 -24.57
C PRO A 232 -0.51 6.75 -24.19
N PRO A 233 -0.36 6.33 -22.91
CA PRO A 233 -0.82 5.03 -22.45
C PRO A 233 -2.31 4.80 -22.72
N ARG A 234 -2.69 3.55 -23.04
CA ARG A 234 -4.08 3.20 -23.40
C ARG A 234 -4.52 1.87 -22.84
N ILE A 235 -5.80 1.72 -22.56
CA ILE A 235 -6.41 0.46 -22.14
C ILE A 235 -6.42 -0.54 -23.30
N ARG A 236 -6.06 -1.79 -23.00
CA ARG A 236 -6.06 -2.92 -23.93
C ARG A 236 -7.38 -3.68 -23.86
N GLY A 237 -8.03 -3.85 -24.99
CA GLY A 237 -9.28 -4.62 -25.06
C GLY A 237 -10.45 -3.92 -24.38
N ASP A 238 -11.54 -4.66 -24.20
CA ASP A 238 -12.77 -4.16 -23.60
C ASP A 238 -12.79 -4.42 -22.09
N HIS A 239 -12.80 -3.33 -21.33
CA HIS A 239 -12.87 -3.31 -19.87
C HIS A 239 -13.83 -2.20 -19.46
N PRO A 240 -15.15 -2.45 -19.47
CA PRO A 240 -16.15 -1.46 -19.08
C PRO A 240 -15.92 -1.01 -17.63
N ARG A 241 -16.06 0.30 -17.38
CA ARG A 241 -15.98 0.85 -16.02
C ARG A 241 -17.10 0.29 -15.15
N ASP A 242 -16.74 -0.12 -13.94
CA ASP A 242 -17.63 -0.72 -12.96
C ASP A 242 -17.09 -0.45 -11.56
N GLU A 243 -17.54 0.64 -10.93
CA GLU A 243 -17.08 1.03 -9.59
C GLU A 243 -17.65 0.11 -8.50
N SER A 244 -18.80 -0.53 -8.77
CA SER A 244 -19.44 -1.48 -7.87
C SER A 244 -18.58 -2.72 -7.61
N VAL A 245 -17.78 -3.15 -8.61
CA VAL A 245 -16.81 -4.24 -8.47
C VAL A 245 -15.71 -3.87 -7.48
N GLN A 246 -15.16 -2.66 -7.58
CA GLN A 246 -14.14 -2.17 -6.65
C GLN A 246 -14.72 -2.03 -5.24
N ALA A 247 -15.90 -1.40 -5.12
CA ALA A 247 -16.59 -1.18 -3.86
C ALA A 247 -16.81 -2.50 -3.11
N ARG A 248 -17.44 -3.48 -3.76
CA ARG A 248 -17.69 -4.81 -3.20
C ARG A 248 -16.40 -5.55 -2.85
N TYR A 249 -15.39 -5.48 -3.71
CA TYR A 249 -14.10 -6.15 -3.45
C TYR A 249 -13.47 -5.64 -2.15
N LEU A 250 -13.49 -4.32 -1.92
CA LEU A 250 -12.92 -3.70 -0.73
C LEU A 250 -13.73 -4.03 0.53
N THR A 251 -15.07 -3.88 0.49
CA THR A 251 -15.91 -4.14 1.66
C THR A 251 -15.88 -5.60 2.08
N GLU A 252 -15.95 -6.55 1.12
CA GLU A 252 -15.83 -7.98 1.42
C GLU A 252 -14.50 -8.35 2.10
N LEU A 253 -13.40 -7.68 1.72
CA LEU A 253 -12.10 -7.92 2.34
C LEU A 253 -11.99 -7.27 3.71
N ILE A 254 -12.53 -6.07 3.89
CA ILE A 254 -12.62 -5.42 5.22
C ILE A 254 -13.42 -6.31 6.18
N ASP A 255 -14.55 -6.87 5.73
CA ASP A 255 -15.36 -7.82 6.50
C ASP A 255 -14.58 -9.07 6.89
N LEU A 256 -13.84 -9.63 5.92
CA LEU A 256 -13.02 -10.80 6.17
C LEU A 256 -11.89 -10.50 7.17
N TYR A 257 -11.21 -9.36 7.03
CA TYR A 257 -10.13 -8.99 7.95
C TYR A 257 -10.65 -8.78 9.37
N ASP A 258 -11.82 -8.17 9.52
CA ASP A 258 -12.46 -8.01 10.82
C ASP A 258 -12.87 -9.35 11.44
N ALA A 259 -13.42 -10.26 10.63
CA ALA A 259 -13.88 -11.58 11.07
C ALA A 259 -12.74 -12.54 11.44
N GLU A 260 -11.57 -12.38 10.82
CA GLU A 260 -10.38 -13.22 11.04
C GLU A 260 -9.36 -12.56 11.98
N ASP A 261 -9.81 -11.60 12.80
CA ASP A 261 -9.02 -10.92 13.84
C ASP A 261 -7.68 -10.30 13.37
N VAL A 262 -7.66 -9.81 12.12
CA VAL A 262 -6.54 -9.01 11.62
C VAL A 262 -6.45 -7.73 12.45
N HIS A 263 -5.23 -7.29 12.81
CA HIS A 263 -5.06 -6.07 13.62
C HIS A 263 -5.47 -4.82 12.83
N GLY A 264 -5.19 -4.81 11.53
CA GLY A 264 -5.36 -3.64 10.69
C GLY A 264 -5.33 -3.90 9.20
N CYS A 265 -5.89 -2.97 8.44
CA CYS A 265 -5.77 -3.00 6.99
C CYS A 265 -5.67 -1.61 6.37
N PHE A 266 -4.97 -1.50 5.24
CA PHE A 266 -4.86 -0.28 4.45
C PHE A 266 -5.40 -0.52 3.05
N VAL A 267 -6.50 0.16 2.72
CA VAL A 267 -6.98 0.25 1.34
C VAL A 267 -5.91 0.96 0.51
N PHE A 268 -5.40 0.28 -0.53
CA PHE A 268 -4.52 0.89 -1.51
C PHE A 268 -5.39 1.38 -2.67
N THR A 269 -5.61 2.68 -2.87
CA THR A 269 -5.08 3.86 -2.15
C THR A 269 -6.09 5.02 -2.16
N PHE A 270 -5.85 6.10 -1.41
CA PHE A 270 -6.76 7.25 -1.37
C PHE A 270 -6.93 7.92 -2.75
N ALA A 271 -5.82 8.31 -3.37
CA ALA A 271 -5.79 9.04 -4.64
C ALA A 271 -4.72 8.49 -5.58
N MET A 272 -4.97 8.57 -6.89
CA MET A 272 -4.01 8.17 -7.94
C MET A 272 -4.05 9.17 -9.11
N PRO A 273 -3.52 10.39 -8.95
CA PRO A 273 -3.56 11.42 -10.00
C PRO A 273 -2.84 10.99 -11.30
N GLY A 274 -1.88 10.05 -11.22
CA GLY A 274 -1.24 9.45 -12.40
C GLY A 274 -2.11 8.48 -13.21
N TYR A 275 -3.37 8.28 -12.82
CA TYR A 275 -4.37 7.47 -13.51
C TYR A 275 -5.61 8.34 -13.79
N PRO A 276 -5.54 9.28 -14.74
CA PRO A 276 -6.66 10.17 -15.03
C PRO A 276 -7.82 9.42 -15.66
N ALA A 277 -9.02 9.94 -15.43
CA ALA A 277 -10.26 9.51 -16.03
C ALA A 277 -10.51 10.28 -17.33
N ASP A 278 -10.99 9.55 -18.34
CA ASP A 278 -11.34 10.10 -19.65
C ASP A 278 -12.73 9.58 -20.06
N SER A 279 -13.46 10.42 -20.78
CA SER A 279 -14.71 10.02 -21.44
C SER A 279 -14.50 8.94 -22.52
N ASP A 280 -13.31 8.87 -23.12
CA ASP A 280 -12.89 7.83 -24.04
C ASP A 280 -12.44 6.58 -23.24
N PRO A 281 -13.16 5.44 -23.33
CA PRO A 281 -12.83 4.23 -22.58
C PRO A 281 -11.44 3.67 -22.84
N ALA A 282 -10.81 4.01 -23.98
CA ALA A 282 -9.44 3.59 -24.30
C ALA A 282 -8.38 4.43 -23.58
N ARG A 283 -8.73 5.64 -23.12
CA ARG A 283 -7.86 6.58 -22.39
C ARG A 283 -8.18 6.68 -20.90
N ASP A 284 -9.33 6.17 -20.47
CA ASP A 284 -9.74 6.10 -19.07
C ASP A 284 -8.79 5.18 -18.25
N LEU A 285 -7.67 5.71 -17.78
CA LEU A 285 -6.67 4.98 -16.99
C LEU A 285 -7.17 4.77 -15.56
N ASP A 286 -8.01 5.67 -15.03
CA ASP A 286 -8.56 5.61 -13.68
C ASP A 286 -9.22 4.25 -13.36
N LYS A 287 -9.89 3.61 -14.32
CA LYS A 287 -10.49 2.29 -14.08
C LYS A 287 -9.44 1.21 -13.79
N ALA A 288 -8.23 1.32 -14.32
CA ALA A 288 -7.12 0.43 -13.98
C ALA A 288 -6.43 0.81 -12.65
N GLY A 289 -6.66 2.03 -12.18
CA GLY A 289 -6.16 2.58 -10.93
C GLY A 289 -6.95 2.09 -9.72
N PHE A 290 -6.28 2.09 -8.58
CA PHE A 290 -6.79 1.58 -7.31
C PHE A 290 -7.34 2.70 -6.40
N GLY A 291 -7.18 3.96 -6.81
CA GLY A 291 -7.62 5.14 -6.07
C GLY A 291 -9.11 5.10 -5.72
N LEU A 292 -9.47 5.61 -4.53
CA LEU A 292 -10.85 5.88 -4.13
C LEU A 292 -11.41 7.17 -4.75
N LEU A 293 -10.51 8.05 -5.19
CA LEU A 293 -10.82 9.25 -5.94
C LEU A 293 -10.60 9.04 -7.43
N LEU A 294 -11.46 9.68 -8.21
CA LEU A 294 -11.37 9.81 -9.65
C LEU A 294 -10.85 11.22 -9.97
N HIS A 295 -9.81 11.29 -10.79
CA HIS A 295 -9.19 12.54 -11.23
C HIS A 295 -9.45 12.78 -12.71
N HIS A 296 -9.96 13.95 -13.07
CA HIS A 296 -10.08 14.37 -14.47
C HIS A 296 -8.91 15.27 -14.88
N ASP A 297 -8.60 15.31 -16.18
CA ASP A 297 -7.54 16.16 -16.74
C ASP A 297 -7.77 17.67 -16.50
N ASP A 298 -9.02 18.08 -16.30
CA ASP A 298 -9.40 19.46 -15.98
C ASP A 298 -9.21 19.84 -14.49
N GLY A 299 -8.68 18.91 -13.68
CA GLY A 299 -8.48 19.08 -12.25
C GLY A 299 -9.69 18.73 -11.39
N THR A 300 -10.82 18.35 -11.99
CA THR A 300 -12.00 17.92 -11.24
C THR A 300 -11.76 16.60 -10.53
N ILE A 301 -12.15 16.53 -9.25
CA ILE A 301 -12.04 15.32 -8.42
C ILE A 301 -13.44 14.86 -8.02
N ARG A 302 -13.70 13.54 -8.13
CA ARG A 302 -14.95 12.91 -7.68
C ARG A 302 -14.66 11.68 -6.83
N HIS A 303 -15.45 11.46 -5.79
CA HIS A 303 -15.44 10.22 -5.01
C HIS A 303 -16.02 9.06 -5.85
N LYS A 304 -15.33 7.93 -5.92
CA LYS A 304 -15.86 6.70 -6.53
C LYS A 304 -16.90 6.04 -5.61
N GLU A 305 -17.71 5.13 -6.14
CA GLU A 305 -18.59 4.30 -5.30
C GLU A 305 -17.82 3.58 -4.17
N ALA A 306 -16.59 3.15 -4.46
CA ALA A 306 -15.69 2.52 -3.49
C ALA A 306 -15.37 3.42 -2.28
N PHE A 307 -15.25 4.74 -2.47
CA PHE A 307 -15.05 5.68 -1.35
C PHE A 307 -16.21 5.59 -0.37
N HIS A 308 -17.45 5.70 -0.87
CA HIS A 308 -18.64 5.69 -0.04
C HIS A 308 -18.87 4.35 0.64
N ALA A 309 -18.57 3.25 -0.06
CA ALA A 309 -18.68 1.90 0.49
C ALA A 309 -17.68 1.66 1.64
N VAL A 310 -16.41 2.07 1.45
CA VAL A 310 -15.38 1.97 2.51
C VAL A 310 -15.72 2.89 3.69
N ALA A 311 -16.12 4.14 3.43
CA ALA A 311 -16.52 5.08 4.47
C ALA A 311 -17.67 4.54 5.33
N ALA A 312 -18.72 4.03 4.68
CA ALA A 312 -19.83 3.40 5.39
C ALA A 312 -19.35 2.24 6.25
N ARG A 313 -18.49 1.38 5.69
CA ARG A 313 -18.04 0.20 6.42
C ARG A 313 -17.12 0.53 7.59
N TYR A 314 -16.20 1.48 7.43
CA TYR A 314 -15.33 1.94 8.51
C TYR A 314 -16.11 2.63 9.62
N ARG A 315 -17.16 3.39 9.30
CA ARG A 315 -18.06 3.95 10.32
C ARG A 315 -18.79 2.86 11.11
N ASP A 316 -19.30 1.83 10.44
CA ASP A 316 -20.06 0.75 11.09
C ASP A 316 -19.18 -0.15 11.97
N LEU A 317 -17.87 -0.17 11.72
CA LEU A 317 -16.85 -0.83 12.55
C LEU A 317 -16.24 0.10 13.63
N GLY A 318 -16.77 1.31 13.80
CA GLY A 318 -16.31 2.30 14.79
C GLY A 318 -17.18 2.36 16.01
#